data_AF-A0A250IR18-F1
#
_entry.id   AF-A0A250IR18-F1
#
_cell.length_a   1.000
_cell.length_b   1.000
_cell.length_c   1.000
_cell.angle_alpha   90.00
_cell.angle_beta   90.00
_cell.angle_gamma   90.00
#
_symmetry.space_group_name_H-M   'P 1'
#
loop_
_entity.id
_entity.type
_entity.pdbx_description
1 polymer ?
#
loop_
_entity_poly.entity_id
_entity_poly.type
_entity_poly.pdbx_seq_one_letter_code
_entity_poly.pdbx_strand_id
1 'polypeptide(L)'
;MYNAARRMMGITCGVVWGWALAAGAQSAGDPSGVYEKDGAGLVIVQGSNETLVRYEAGFPQGESVGTCDCAFVVGNKSASRWTLSGADAEGEWSLRVAPGSFVLEGSGQGCCGAGWPGSDTFSRATAKPLTSCQVKGARAVFHASDAANTARKAYVVAGDKVETVIPASEPALVPARFKGPSKVTAGLLERTQLECAAPGGVKAEQLQPLAGTWISLTKKGKGYVISKPCSAETPSFTVEPSTAQMEIQLGQESTRVQVTKLTPGAGAGAWSLELTGGNGGAREQVEWKVTDAAKGLVTLRGSQLFAKSRVYVRGDKKSAYPVEAEKGCDEYE
;
A
#
# COMPACT_ATOMS: atom_id res chain seq x y z
N MET A 1 51.78 52.61 -58.19
CA MET A 1 53.14 52.69 -57.60
C MET A 1 53.05 52.27 -56.14
N TYR A 2 53.86 51.27 -55.76
CA TYR A 2 54.24 50.79 -54.41
C TYR A 2 53.12 50.39 -53.41
N ASN A 3 52.85 49.09 -53.24
CA ASN A 3 53.50 48.13 -52.33
C ASN A 3 53.26 48.41 -50.83
N ALA A 4 52.56 47.49 -50.14
CA ALA A 4 53.18 46.63 -49.13
C ALA A 4 52.13 45.69 -48.48
N ALA A 5 52.34 44.39 -48.68
CA ALA A 5 51.78 43.33 -47.88
C ALA A 5 52.36 43.35 -46.46
N ARG A 6 51.55 43.04 -45.43
CA ARG A 6 52.07 42.53 -44.16
C ARG A 6 51.15 41.49 -43.55
N ARG A 7 51.78 40.35 -43.30
CA ARG A 7 51.34 39.18 -42.55
C ARG A 7 51.03 39.54 -41.09
N MET A 8 49.96 38.97 -40.53
CA MET A 8 49.82 38.50 -39.15
C MET A 8 48.95 37.25 -39.25
N MET A 9 49.46 36.01 -39.15
CA MET A 9 50.05 35.33 -38.00
C MET A 9 49.15 35.41 -36.77
N GLY A 10 48.46 34.30 -36.53
CA GLY A 10 47.35 34.18 -35.59
C GLY A 10 47.75 33.95 -34.15
N ILE A 11 46.76 34.16 -33.28
CA ILE A 11 46.65 33.53 -31.96
C ILE A 11 45.18 33.14 -31.82
N THR A 12 44.92 31.86 -31.99
CA THR A 12 43.67 31.17 -31.64
C THR A 12 43.50 31.28 -30.13
N CYS A 13 42.69 32.23 -29.68
CA CYS A 13 42.22 32.27 -28.30
C CYS A 13 41.16 31.18 -28.15
N GLY A 14 41.54 30.05 -27.58
CA GLY A 14 40.62 28.97 -27.23
C GLY A 14 39.64 29.47 -26.19
N VAL A 15 38.44 29.84 -26.62
CA VAL A 15 37.29 30.00 -25.73
C VAL A 15 36.89 28.59 -25.31
N VAL A 16 37.46 28.12 -24.21
CA VAL A 16 36.96 26.94 -23.51
C VAL A 16 35.55 27.28 -23.05
N TRP A 17 34.55 26.81 -23.79
CA TRP A 17 33.17 26.72 -23.32
C TRP A 17 33.16 25.79 -22.12
N GLY A 18 33.36 26.38 -20.93
CA GLY A 18 32.98 25.75 -19.69
C GLY A 18 31.46 25.59 -19.70
N TRP A 19 31.00 24.42 -20.15
CA TRP A 19 29.70 23.91 -19.74
C TRP A 19 29.82 23.66 -18.23
N ALA A 20 29.59 24.71 -17.45
CA ALA A 20 29.15 24.54 -16.09
C ALA A 20 27.86 23.73 -16.20
N LEU A 21 27.97 22.42 -15.92
CA LEU A 21 26.83 21.60 -15.56
C LEU A 21 26.25 22.25 -14.30
N ALA A 22 25.38 23.23 -14.52
CA ALA A 22 24.36 23.56 -13.56
C ALA A 22 23.56 22.27 -13.41
N ALA A 23 23.93 21.47 -12.41
CA ALA A 23 23.03 20.53 -11.80
C ALA A 23 21.87 21.39 -11.31
N GLY A 24 20.90 21.61 -12.20
CA GLY A 24 19.67 22.30 -11.87
C GLY A 24 19.11 21.54 -10.70
N ALA A 25 19.17 22.14 -9.51
CA ALA A 25 18.42 21.70 -8.38
C ALA A 25 16.97 21.69 -8.85
N GLN A 26 16.48 20.51 -9.24
CA GLN A 26 15.09 20.30 -9.59
C GLN A 26 14.30 20.95 -8.45
N SER A 27 13.45 21.93 -8.80
CA SER A 27 12.55 22.52 -7.83
C SER A 27 11.91 21.36 -7.08
N ALA A 28 12.09 21.31 -5.76
CA ALA A 28 11.47 20.29 -4.95
C ALA A 28 9.95 20.49 -5.09
N GLY A 29 9.36 19.78 -6.07
CA GLY A 29 7.94 19.80 -6.32
C GLY A 29 7.18 19.34 -5.09
N ASP A 30 5.86 19.37 -5.16
CA ASP A 30 5.00 18.86 -4.10
C ASP A 30 5.45 17.45 -3.67
N PRO A 31 6.00 17.28 -2.45
CA PRO A 31 6.57 16.01 -2.01
C PRO A 31 5.49 15.07 -1.49
N SER A 32 4.21 15.37 -1.73
CA SER A 32 3.13 14.53 -1.24
C SER A 32 2.99 13.29 -2.11
N GLY A 33 2.91 12.14 -1.44
CA GLY A 33 2.86 10.85 -2.10
C GLY A 33 3.15 9.71 -1.14
N VAL A 34 3.10 8.51 -1.69
CA VAL A 34 3.51 7.27 -1.03
C VAL A 34 4.83 6.82 -1.64
N TYR A 35 5.83 6.57 -0.81
CA TYR A 35 7.16 6.14 -1.19
C TYR A 35 7.41 4.78 -0.57
N GLU A 36 7.62 3.77 -1.40
CA GLU A 36 7.80 2.39 -0.95
C GLU A 36 9.24 1.91 -1.20
N LYS A 37 9.68 1.01 -0.33
CA LYS A 37 10.81 0.11 -0.52
C LYS A 37 10.45 -1.27 0.04
N ASP A 38 11.34 -2.25 -0.13
CA ASP A 38 11.13 -3.58 0.43
C ASP A 38 10.93 -3.51 1.95
N GLY A 39 9.74 -3.93 2.39
CA GLY A 39 9.35 -3.99 3.81
C GLY A 39 9.05 -2.65 4.47
N ALA A 40 9.00 -1.52 3.76
CA ALA A 40 8.68 -0.24 4.38
C ALA A 40 7.99 0.76 3.44
N GLY A 41 7.16 1.63 4.02
CA GLY A 41 6.45 2.71 3.37
C GLY A 41 6.61 4.04 4.10
N LEU A 42 6.75 5.11 3.34
CA LEU A 42 6.73 6.49 3.82
C LEU A 42 5.63 7.25 3.08
N VAL A 43 4.72 7.87 3.81
CA VAL A 43 3.68 8.73 3.26
C VAL A 43 3.96 10.16 3.67
N ILE A 44 3.90 11.08 2.72
CA ILE A 44 3.97 12.52 2.97
C ILE A 44 2.66 13.15 2.49
N VAL A 45 2.03 13.93 3.34
CA VAL A 45 0.83 14.74 3.00
C VAL A 45 1.14 16.19 3.33
N GLN A 46 1.51 16.96 2.31
CA GLN A 46 1.84 18.38 2.45
C GLN A 46 0.61 19.26 2.22
N GLY A 47 0.31 20.10 3.23
CA GLY A 47 -0.53 21.27 3.14
C GLY A 47 0.28 22.57 3.26
N SER A 48 -0.42 23.70 3.20
CA SER A 48 0.18 25.03 3.31
C SER A 48 0.72 25.35 4.70
N ASN A 49 0.05 24.84 5.75
CA ASN A 49 0.40 25.15 7.15
C ASN A 49 0.95 23.96 7.93
N GLU A 50 0.77 22.75 7.40
CA GLU A 50 1.13 21.51 8.08
C GLU A 50 1.60 20.50 7.04
N THR A 51 2.54 19.65 7.43
CA THR A 51 2.94 18.48 6.65
C THR A 51 2.88 17.29 7.60
N LEU A 52 2.12 16.27 7.20
CA LEU A 52 2.03 15.01 7.92
C LEU A 52 2.97 14.00 7.26
N VAL A 53 3.66 13.22 8.08
CA VAL A 53 4.51 12.11 7.64
C VAL A 53 4.07 10.85 8.38
N ARG A 54 3.82 9.77 7.65
CA ARG A 54 3.56 8.45 8.24
C ARG A 54 4.60 7.47 7.75
N TYR A 55 5.15 6.67 8.65
CA TYR A 55 6.15 5.67 8.35
C TYR A 55 5.71 4.32 8.89
N GLU A 56 5.70 3.32 8.02
CA GLU A 56 5.38 1.94 8.37
C GLU A 56 6.51 1.04 7.88
N ALA A 57 6.89 0.06 8.68
CA ALA A 57 7.88 -0.93 8.27
C ALA A 57 7.70 -2.27 8.99
N GLY A 58 8.17 -3.33 8.34
CA GLY A 58 8.41 -4.64 8.92
C GLY A 58 9.87 -5.04 8.72
N PHE A 59 10.53 -5.56 9.75
CA PHE A 59 11.92 -5.99 9.68
C PHE A 59 12.15 -7.28 10.47
N PRO A 60 13.10 -8.14 10.06
CA PRO A 60 13.40 -9.37 10.79
C PRO A 60 13.92 -9.07 12.20
N GLN A 61 13.38 -9.75 13.21
CA GLN A 61 13.81 -9.68 14.60
C GLN A 61 13.91 -11.11 15.17
N GLY A 62 15.03 -11.78 14.88
CA GLY A 62 15.23 -13.18 15.23
C GLY A 62 14.22 -14.07 14.48
N GLU A 63 13.39 -14.81 15.23
CA GLU A 63 12.29 -15.64 14.69
C GLU A 63 10.97 -14.87 14.52
N SER A 64 10.95 -13.58 14.86
CA SER A 64 9.77 -12.71 14.77
C SER A 64 9.97 -11.57 13.77
N VAL A 65 8.92 -10.81 13.48
CA VAL A 65 8.98 -9.60 12.66
C VAL A 65 8.73 -8.38 13.55
N GLY A 66 9.75 -7.53 13.68
CA GLY A 66 9.61 -6.22 14.29
C GLY A 66 8.84 -5.28 13.35
N THR A 67 8.05 -4.37 13.91
CA THR A 67 7.22 -3.44 13.13
C THR A 67 7.46 -1.99 13.55
N CYS A 68 7.19 -1.07 12.63
CA CYS A 68 7.06 0.36 12.87
C CYS A 68 5.69 0.82 12.39
N ASP A 69 5.01 1.65 13.17
CA ASP A 69 3.89 2.48 12.72
C ASP A 69 4.00 3.84 13.41
N CYS A 70 4.61 4.80 12.72
CA CYS A 70 4.91 6.11 13.24
C CYS A 70 4.09 7.17 12.49
N ALA A 71 3.38 8.02 13.24
CA ALA A 71 2.70 9.20 12.73
C ALA A 71 3.38 10.47 13.23
N PHE A 72 3.76 11.35 12.30
CA PHE A 72 4.50 12.57 12.59
C PHE A 72 3.84 13.81 11.99
N VAL A 73 4.04 14.93 12.68
CA VAL A 73 3.91 16.29 12.17
C VAL A 73 5.31 16.84 11.92
N VAL A 74 5.48 17.50 10.77
CA VAL A 74 6.70 18.28 10.50
C VAL A 74 6.67 19.57 11.31
N GLY A 75 7.67 19.75 12.17
CA GLY A 75 7.90 20.97 12.93
C GLY A 75 8.75 21.98 12.13
N ASN A 76 10.06 22.00 12.38
CA ASN A 76 10.98 22.88 11.68
C ASN A 76 11.26 22.33 10.27
N LYS A 77 10.97 23.13 9.25
CA LYS A 77 11.06 22.76 7.84
C LYS A 77 12.12 23.59 7.13
N SER A 78 13.28 22.98 6.84
CA SER A 78 14.27 23.55 5.92
C SER A 78 14.21 22.89 4.55
N ALA A 79 14.98 23.41 3.58
CA ALA A 79 15.05 22.84 2.24
C ALA A 79 15.61 21.41 2.21
N SER A 80 16.48 21.04 3.16
CA SER A 80 17.21 19.78 3.17
C SER A 80 16.91 18.90 4.39
N ARG A 81 16.28 19.43 5.44
CA ARG A 81 15.99 18.68 6.67
C ARG A 81 14.74 19.18 7.37
N TRP A 82 13.87 18.26 7.75
CA TRP A 82 12.66 18.50 8.51
C TRP A 82 12.76 17.83 9.87
N THR A 83 12.37 18.51 10.94
CA THR A 83 12.19 17.85 12.25
C THR A 83 10.79 17.27 12.33
N LEU A 84 10.68 16.08 12.92
CA LEU A 84 9.44 15.33 13.03
C LEU A 84 9.09 15.15 14.51
N SER A 85 7.81 15.26 14.82
CA SER A 85 7.26 15.03 16.17
C SER A 85 5.97 14.24 16.07
N GLY A 86 5.75 13.28 16.96
CA GLY A 86 4.57 12.42 16.98
C GLY A 86 4.13 12.14 18.41
N ALA A 87 2.87 11.78 18.62
CA ALA A 87 2.35 11.46 19.95
C ALA A 87 3.05 10.23 20.57
N ASP A 88 3.31 9.23 19.73
CA ASP A 88 3.96 7.97 20.13
C ASP A 88 5.45 7.94 19.78
N ALA A 89 6.01 9.03 19.24
CA ALA A 89 7.41 9.08 18.85
C ALA A 89 8.25 9.68 19.98
N GLU A 90 9.13 8.87 20.57
CA GLU A 90 10.09 9.32 21.56
C GLU A 90 11.44 9.65 20.90
N GLY A 91 12.12 10.67 21.43
CA GLY A 91 13.42 11.12 20.92
C GLY A 91 13.34 11.99 19.66
N GLU A 92 14.49 12.26 19.06
CA GLU A 92 14.60 13.12 17.89
C GLU A 92 14.37 12.33 16.61
N TRP A 93 13.41 12.79 15.81
CA TRP A 93 13.14 12.28 14.47
C TRP A 93 13.32 13.37 13.43
N SER A 94 13.83 12.99 12.26
CA SER A 94 14.02 13.93 11.16
C SER A 94 13.88 13.29 9.80
N LEU A 95 13.46 14.09 8.81
CA LEU A 95 13.43 13.71 7.41
C LEU A 95 14.42 14.58 6.64
N ARG A 96 15.50 13.98 6.15
CA ARG A 96 16.40 14.62 5.21
C ARG A 96 15.80 14.56 3.80
N VAL A 97 15.77 15.70 3.14
CA VAL A 97 15.12 15.92 1.85
C VAL A 97 16.20 16.15 0.80
N ALA A 98 16.51 15.10 0.03
CA ALA A 98 17.49 15.16 -1.05
C ALA A 98 16.77 15.22 -2.42
N PRO A 99 17.44 15.72 -3.47
CA PRO A 99 16.83 15.83 -4.81
C PRO A 99 16.22 14.53 -5.36
N GLY A 100 16.78 13.36 -5.00
CA GLY A 100 16.31 12.05 -5.45
C GLY A 100 15.73 11.14 -4.37
N SER A 101 15.76 11.54 -3.09
CA SER A 101 15.35 10.66 -2.00
C SER A 101 14.89 11.41 -0.76
N PHE A 102 14.18 10.69 0.10
CA PHE A 102 13.93 11.06 1.48
C PHE A 102 14.67 10.08 2.39
N VAL A 103 15.36 10.59 3.41
CA VAL A 103 16.01 9.75 4.42
C VAL A 103 15.39 10.06 5.76
N LEU A 104 14.63 9.11 6.29
CA LEU A 104 14.08 9.16 7.63
C LEU A 104 15.16 8.72 8.62
N GLU A 105 15.39 9.49 9.67
CA GLU A 105 16.41 9.24 10.69
C GLU A 105 15.78 9.43 12.08
N GLY A 106 16.09 8.55 13.04
CA GLY A 106 15.59 8.67 14.42
C GLY A 106 16.14 7.62 15.37
N SER A 107 15.68 7.65 16.62
CA SER A 107 16.03 6.65 17.64
C SER A 107 15.24 5.34 17.52
N GLY A 108 14.08 5.36 16.85
CA GLY A 108 13.13 4.24 16.81
C GLY A 108 12.24 4.12 18.04
N GLN A 109 12.49 4.89 19.11
CA GLN A 109 11.76 4.72 20.36
C GLN A 109 10.30 5.20 20.24
N GLY A 110 9.40 4.46 20.90
CA GLY A 110 7.97 4.75 21.00
C GLY A 110 7.12 4.20 19.85
N CYS A 111 7.58 4.27 18.60
CA CYS A 111 6.78 3.86 17.42
C CYS A 111 7.41 2.78 16.52
N CYS A 112 8.64 2.34 16.83
CA CYS A 112 9.27 1.17 16.21
C CYS A 112 9.69 0.14 17.26
N GLY A 113 9.59 -1.14 16.89
CA GLY A 113 10.10 -2.25 17.69
C GLY A 113 11.63 -2.27 17.81
N ALA A 114 12.14 -3.05 18.76
CA ALA A 114 13.57 -3.23 18.94
C ALA A 114 14.22 -3.84 17.68
N GLY A 115 15.30 -3.22 17.20
CA GLY A 115 16.03 -3.67 16.01
C GLY A 115 15.86 -2.82 14.76
N TRP A 116 15.05 -1.76 14.82
CA TRP A 116 15.03 -0.77 13.74
C TRP A 116 16.41 -0.13 13.56
N PRO A 117 16.96 -0.02 12.33
CA PRO A 117 18.35 0.40 12.09
C PRO A 117 18.64 1.89 12.34
N GLY A 118 17.66 2.67 12.78
CA GLY A 118 17.82 4.11 13.03
C GLY A 118 17.64 4.99 11.79
N SER A 119 17.60 4.40 10.59
CA SER A 119 17.37 5.15 9.36
C SER A 119 16.77 4.32 8.23
N ASP A 120 16.03 4.99 7.36
CA ASP A 120 15.47 4.40 6.14
C ASP A 120 15.49 5.40 4.97
N THR A 121 15.87 4.93 3.78
CA THR A 121 15.94 5.75 2.57
C THR A 121 14.87 5.37 1.56
N PHE A 122 14.13 6.36 1.09
CA PHE A 122 13.05 6.22 0.12
C PHE A 122 13.39 6.98 -1.16
N SER A 123 13.37 6.27 -2.29
CA SER A 123 13.58 6.89 -3.59
C SER A 123 12.38 7.74 -3.99
N ARG A 124 12.60 8.94 -4.50
CA ARG A 124 11.53 9.75 -5.11
C ARG A 124 11.02 9.14 -6.41
N ALA A 125 11.80 8.27 -7.05
CA ALA A 125 11.39 7.60 -8.28
C ALA A 125 10.30 6.54 -8.04
N THR A 126 10.12 6.06 -6.80
CA THR A 126 9.05 5.10 -6.44
C THR A 126 7.77 5.80 -5.98
N ALA A 127 7.70 7.14 -6.10
CA ALA A 127 6.56 7.92 -5.67
C ALA A 127 5.27 7.48 -6.37
N LYS A 128 4.29 7.08 -5.57
CA LYS A 128 2.90 6.91 -6.00
C LYS A 128 2.09 8.11 -5.56
N PRO A 129 1.14 8.59 -6.38
CA PRO A 129 0.25 9.66 -5.98
C PRO A 129 -0.63 9.21 -4.82
N LEU A 130 -1.06 10.16 -3.99
CA LEU A 130 -2.10 9.94 -3.00
C LEU A 130 -3.42 9.56 -3.70
N THR A 131 -4.23 8.75 -3.03
CA THR A 131 -5.54 8.32 -3.54
C THR A 131 -6.51 9.48 -3.49
N SER A 132 -7.22 9.75 -4.59
CA SER A 132 -8.29 10.73 -4.60
C SER A 132 -9.58 10.09 -4.07
N CYS A 133 -10.14 10.68 -3.02
CA CYS A 133 -11.40 10.26 -2.42
C CYS A 133 -12.42 11.40 -2.47
N GLN A 134 -13.68 11.03 -2.64
CA GLN A 134 -14.79 11.97 -2.55
C GLN A 134 -15.31 12.02 -1.12
N VAL A 135 -15.59 13.21 -0.63
CA VAL A 135 -16.22 13.41 0.67
C VAL A 135 -17.71 13.09 0.53
N LYS A 136 -18.24 12.21 1.39
CA LYS A 136 -19.67 11.87 1.42
C LYS A 136 -20.42 12.47 2.61
N GLY A 137 -19.71 12.80 3.68
CA GLY A 137 -20.30 13.51 4.82
C GLY A 137 -20.72 14.91 4.41
N ALA A 138 -21.88 15.39 4.90
CA ALA A 138 -22.35 16.75 4.63
C ALA A 138 -21.29 17.81 5.01
N ARG A 139 -20.53 17.52 6.08
CA ARG A 139 -19.39 18.31 6.53
C ARG A 139 -18.37 17.40 7.21
N ALA A 140 -17.16 17.37 6.69
CA ALA A 140 -16.03 16.61 7.23
C ALA A 140 -14.96 17.56 7.74
N VAL A 141 -14.69 17.49 9.06
CA VAL A 141 -13.78 18.42 9.75
C VAL A 141 -12.37 17.85 9.76
N PHE A 142 -11.38 18.68 9.47
CA PHE A 142 -9.98 18.29 9.66
C PHE A 142 -9.64 18.25 11.15
N HIS A 143 -8.95 17.20 11.58
CA HIS A 143 -8.38 17.07 12.90
C HIS A 143 -6.86 17.34 12.84
N ALA A 144 -6.30 17.87 13.92
CA ALA A 144 -4.86 17.84 14.14
C ALA A 144 -4.41 16.40 14.41
N SER A 145 -3.13 16.12 14.25
CA SER A 145 -2.51 14.84 14.64
C SER A 145 -1.78 14.96 15.99
N ASP A 146 -2.29 15.81 16.88
CA ASP A 146 -1.91 15.81 18.29
C ASP A 146 -2.56 14.60 18.98
N ALA A 147 -2.14 14.29 20.21
CA ALA A 147 -2.66 13.14 20.95
C ALA A 147 -4.19 13.16 21.15
N ALA A 148 -4.81 14.35 21.13
CA ALA A 148 -6.26 14.51 21.27
C ALA A 148 -7.02 14.50 19.93
N ASN A 149 -6.32 14.44 18.80
CA ASN A 149 -6.87 14.66 17.46
C ASN A 149 -7.81 15.87 17.41
N THR A 150 -7.34 17.03 17.86
CA THR A 150 -8.16 18.21 18.08
C THR A 150 -8.84 18.67 16.78
N ALA A 151 -10.17 18.78 16.81
CA ALA A 151 -10.96 19.24 15.67
C ALA A 151 -10.59 20.68 15.28
N ARG A 152 -10.40 20.94 13.98
CA ARG A 152 -10.04 22.25 13.44
C ARG A 152 -11.28 22.99 12.93
N LYS A 153 -11.12 24.29 12.69
CA LYS A 153 -12.14 25.08 12.00
C LYS A 153 -12.24 24.77 10.50
N ALA A 154 -11.20 24.18 9.91
CA ALA A 154 -11.17 23.82 8.50
C ALA A 154 -11.98 22.55 8.25
N TYR A 155 -12.77 22.54 7.18
CA TYR A 155 -13.61 21.41 6.79
C TYR A 155 -13.73 21.35 5.27
N VAL A 156 -14.18 20.21 4.79
CA VAL A 156 -14.65 19.95 3.42
C VAL A 156 -16.10 19.47 3.47
N VAL A 157 -16.81 19.55 2.35
CA VAL A 157 -18.23 19.21 2.27
C VAL A 157 -18.48 18.07 1.29
N ALA A 158 -19.68 17.50 1.33
CA ALA A 158 -20.06 16.44 0.42
C ALA A 158 -19.80 16.83 -1.04
N GLY A 159 -19.16 15.94 -1.79
CA GLY A 159 -18.76 16.14 -3.17
C GLY A 159 -17.33 16.62 -3.37
N ASP A 160 -16.70 17.22 -2.35
CA ASP A 160 -15.30 17.66 -2.43
C ASP A 160 -14.36 16.48 -2.67
N LYS A 161 -13.27 16.73 -3.42
CA LYS A 161 -12.20 15.75 -3.63
C LYS A 161 -11.02 16.04 -2.71
N VAL A 162 -10.65 15.05 -1.92
CA VAL A 162 -9.45 15.06 -1.09
C VAL A 162 -8.45 14.03 -1.61
N GLU A 163 -7.18 14.25 -1.32
CA GLU A 163 -6.09 13.31 -1.57
C GLU A 163 -5.64 12.72 -0.23
N THR A 164 -5.63 11.40 -0.10
CA THR A 164 -5.33 10.69 1.16
C THR A 164 -4.53 9.42 0.88
N VAL A 165 -3.93 8.86 1.91
CA VAL A 165 -3.59 7.42 1.95
C VAL A 165 -4.63 6.73 2.83
N ILE A 166 -5.04 5.52 2.47
CA ILE A 166 -5.81 4.65 3.36
C ILE A 166 -4.84 3.56 3.83
N PRO A 167 -4.30 3.65 5.06
CA PRO A 167 -3.49 2.58 5.64
C PRO A 167 -4.32 1.30 5.72
N ALA A 168 -3.70 0.12 5.63
CA ALA A 168 -4.49 -1.12 5.69
C ALA A 168 -4.93 -1.50 7.11
N SER A 169 -4.34 -0.87 8.13
CA SER A 169 -4.85 -0.88 9.51
C SER A 169 -6.18 -0.13 9.68
N GLU A 170 -6.73 0.46 8.61
CA GLU A 170 -8.00 1.20 8.54
C GLU A 170 -8.29 2.08 9.78
N PRO A 171 -7.39 3.02 10.13
CA PRO A 171 -7.61 3.87 11.28
C PRO A 171 -8.86 4.75 11.08
N ALA A 172 -9.54 5.07 12.19
CA ALA A 172 -10.72 5.93 12.15
C ALA A 172 -10.43 7.30 11.52
N LEU A 173 -9.21 7.81 11.71
CA LEU A 173 -8.70 9.05 11.14
C LEU A 173 -7.54 8.78 10.17
N VAL A 174 -7.61 9.36 8.97
CA VAL A 174 -6.59 9.19 7.92
C VAL A 174 -5.97 10.52 7.50
N PRO A 175 -4.65 10.56 7.19
CA PRO A 175 -3.99 11.75 6.67
C PRO A 175 -4.53 12.13 5.30
N ALA A 176 -5.15 13.30 5.20
CA ALA A 176 -5.76 13.80 3.98
C ALA A 176 -5.37 15.25 3.69
N ARG A 177 -5.47 15.64 2.43
CA ARG A 177 -5.36 17.02 2.00
C ARG A 177 -6.42 17.42 0.98
N PHE A 178 -6.86 18.66 1.09
CA PHE A 178 -7.76 19.30 0.16
C PHE A 178 -7.02 20.42 -0.57
N LYS A 179 -6.97 20.35 -1.90
CA LYS A 179 -6.40 21.38 -2.77
C LYS A 179 -7.47 22.41 -3.12
N GLY A 180 -7.62 23.41 -2.28
CA GLY A 180 -8.54 24.53 -2.53
C GLY A 180 -7.97 25.52 -3.56
N PRO A 181 -8.77 26.52 -3.97
CA PRO A 181 -8.37 27.49 -5.01
C PRO A 181 -7.12 28.31 -4.67
N SER A 182 -6.87 28.59 -3.39
CA SER A 182 -5.78 29.45 -2.92
C SER A 182 -4.82 28.78 -1.93
N LYS A 183 -5.20 27.66 -1.34
CA LYS A 183 -4.42 26.97 -0.30
C LYS A 183 -4.69 25.48 -0.29
N VAL A 184 -3.67 24.72 0.12
CA VAL A 184 -3.81 23.29 0.39
C VAL A 184 -4.01 23.11 1.89
N THR A 185 -5.13 22.54 2.29
CA THR A 185 -5.40 22.21 3.70
C THR A 185 -5.00 20.76 3.91
N ALA A 186 -4.16 20.48 4.92
CA ALA A 186 -3.83 19.12 5.34
C ALA A 186 -4.23 18.92 6.81
N GLY A 187 -4.50 17.67 7.16
CA GLY A 187 -4.88 17.24 8.49
C GLY A 187 -5.38 15.80 8.45
N LEU A 188 -6.00 15.36 9.52
CA LEU A 188 -6.66 14.06 9.56
C LEU A 188 -8.16 14.20 9.25
N LEU A 189 -8.74 13.27 8.52
CA LEU A 189 -10.19 13.19 8.27
C LEU A 189 -10.73 11.84 8.71
N GLU A 190 -11.99 11.80 9.13
CA GLU A 190 -12.66 10.53 9.42
C GLU A 190 -12.77 9.67 8.16
N ARG A 191 -12.25 8.45 8.22
CA ARG A 191 -12.29 7.49 7.12
C ARG A 191 -13.71 7.21 6.65
N THR A 192 -14.66 7.17 7.58
CA THR A 192 -16.09 6.92 7.34
C THR A 192 -16.75 8.03 6.55
N GLN A 193 -16.14 9.21 6.45
CA GLN A 193 -16.63 10.35 5.68
C GLN A 193 -16.07 10.40 4.25
N LEU A 194 -15.20 9.44 3.90
CA LEU A 194 -14.53 9.37 2.61
C LEU A 194 -14.98 8.15 1.79
N GLU A 195 -15.19 8.38 0.51
CA GLU A 195 -15.40 7.37 -0.50
C GLU A 195 -14.19 7.36 -1.45
N CYS A 196 -13.30 6.40 -1.23
CA CYS A 196 -12.07 6.26 -1.99
C CYS A 196 -12.27 5.21 -3.08
N ALA A 197 -11.99 5.58 -4.34
CA ALA A 197 -11.80 4.58 -5.36
C ALA A 197 -10.53 3.78 -5.01
N ALA A 198 -10.61 2.44 -5.02
CA ALA A 198 -9.43 1.61 -4.84
C ALA A 198 -8.34 2.05 -5.83
N PRO A 199 -7.11 2.39 -5.40
CA PRO A 199 -6.09 2.94 -6.28
C PRO A 199 -5.75 1.93 -7.37
N GLY A 200 -6.17 2.20 -8.61
CA GLY A 200 -5.95 1.32 -9.76
C GLY A 200 -6.58 -0.07 -9.63
N GLY A 201 -7.49 -0.26 -8.66
CA GLY A 201 -8.02 -1.56 -8.28
C GLY A 201 -8.96 -2.15 -9.33
N VAL A 202 -9.06 -3.47 -9.29
CA VAL A 202 -10.05 -4.22 -10.07
C VAL A 202 -11.44 -3.72 -9.70
N LYS A 203 -12.24 -3.32 -10.68
CA LYS A 203 -13.61 -2.86 -10.41
C LYS A 203 -14.46 -4.01 -9.87
N ALA A 204 -15.45 -3.70 -9.04
CA ALA A 204 -16.37 -4.70 -8.49
C ALA A 204 -17.00 -5.57 -9.59
N GLU A 205 -17.38 -4.98 -10.72
CA GLU A 205 -18.00 -5.71 -11.83
C GLU A 205 -17.05 -6.74 -12.46
N GLN A 206 -15.74 -6.48 -12.43
CA GLN A 206 -14.73 -7.39 -12.95
C GLN A 206 -14.49 -8.58 -12.01
N LEU A 207 -14.66 -8.40 -10.70
CA LEU A 207 -14.55 -9.48 -9.70
C LEU A 207 -15.85 -10.26 -9.53
N GLN A 208 -16.98 -9.73 -9.99
CA GLN A 208 -18.29 -10.37 -9.85
C GLN A 208 -18.32 -11.86 -10.29
N PRO A 209 -17.65 -12.27 -11.38
CA PRO A 209 -17.60 -13.69 -11.76
C PRO A 209 -16.89 -14.61 -10.75
N LEU A 210 -16.02 -14.04 -9.90
CA LEU A 210 -15.23 -14.75 -8.89
C LEU A 210 -15.88 -14.69 -7.50
N ALA A 211 -16.97 -13.92 -7.36
CA ALA A 211 -17.60 -13.59 -6.09
C ALA A 211 -18.09 -14.82 -5.31
N GLY A 212 -17.99 -14.71 -3.99
CA GLY A 212 -18.48 -15.68 -3.02
C GLY A 212 -17.37 -16.50 -2.35
N THR A 213 -17.79 -17.46 -1.54
CA THR A 213 -16.90 -18.34 -0.77
C THR A 213 -16.52 -19.58 -1.57
N TRP A 214 -15.26 -19.98 -1.45
CA TRP A 214 -14.64 -21.11 -2.12
C TRP A 214 -13.95 -22.00 -1.10
N ILE A 215 -14.37 -23.26 -1.03
CA ILE A 215 -13.97 -24.20 0.03
C ILE A 215 -12.93 -25.17 -0.55
N SER A 216 -11.82 -25.37 0.17
CA SER A 216 -10.75 -26.24 -0.29
C SER A 216 -11.20 -27.70 -0.34
N LEU A 217 -10.82 -28.38 -1.40
CA LEU A 217 -11.04 -29.80 -1.62
C LEU A 217 -9.73 -30.58 -1.54
N THR A 218 -9.80 -31.73 -0.87
CA THR A 218 -8.71 -32.72 -0.83
C THR A 218 -9.04 -33.87 -1.76
N LYS A 219 -8.10 -34.25 -2.62
CA LYS A 219 -8.27 -35.40 -3.50
C LYS A 219 -8.18 -36.69 -2.68
N LYS A 220 -9.20 -37.54 -2.76
CA LYS A 220 -9.24 -38.86 -2.10
C LYS A 220 -9.64 -39.92 -3.11
N GLY A 221 -8.68 -40.78 -3.46
CA GLY A 221 -8.86 -41.76 -4.54
C GLY A 221 -9.22 -41.08 -5.87
N LYS A 222 -10.39 -41.44 -6.43
CA LYS A 222 -10.92 -40.87 -7.68
C LYS A 222 -11.78 -39.62 -7.47
N GLY A 223 -12.08 -39.24 -6.22
CA GLY A 223 -12.97 -38.15 -5.88
C GLY A 223 -12.31 -37.02 -5.10
N TYR A 224 -13.14 -36.10 -4.63
CA TYR A 224 -12.76 -35.00 -3.75
C TYR A 224 -13.62 -35.03 -2.49
N VAL A 225 -13.03 -34.62 -1.38
CA VAL A 225 -13.70 -34.47 -0.09
C VAL A 225 -13.38 -33.09 0.49
N ILE A 226 -14.28 -32.57 1.32
CA ILE A 226 -14.03 -31.39 2.14
C ILE A 226 -13.42 -31.89 3.45
N SER A 227 -12.17 -31.53 3.71
CA SER A 227 -11.48 -31.90 4.96
C SER A 227 -11.84 -30.90 6.05
N LYS A 228 -12.39 -31.39 7.17
CA LYS A 228 -12.70 -30.57 8.36
C LYS A 228 -11.68 -30.90 9.47
N PRO A 229 -10.69 -30.03 9.71
CA PRO A 229 -9.72 -30.24 10.79
C PRO A 229 -10.36 -30.08 12.18
N CYS A 230 -9.75 -30.69 13.21
CA CYS A 230 -10.35 -30.72 14.56
C CYS A 230 -10.40 -29.35 15.24
N SER A 231 -9.27 -28.62 15.23
CA SER A 231 -9.09 -27.35 15.95
C SER A 231 -8.93 -26.16 15.02
N ALA A 232 -9.42 -26.27 13.78
CA ALA A 232 -9.23 -25.27 12.75
C ALA A 232 -10.43 -25.23 11.80
N GLU A 233 -10.66 -24.08 11.18
CA GLU A 233 -11.65 -23.96 10.12
C GLU A 233 -11.22 -24.74 8.88
N THR A 234 -12.17 -25.18 8.07
CA THR A 234 -11.85 -25.71 6.75
C THR A 234 -11.21 -24.60 5.91
N PRO A 235 -10.02 -24.82 5.31
CA PRO A 235 -9.39 -23.82 4.48
C PRO A 235 -10.31 -23.36 3.35
N SER A 236 -10.47 -22.05 3.23
CA SER A 236 -11.41 -21.43 2.30
C SER A 236 -10.94 -20.03 1.95
N PHE A 237 -11.56 -19.43 0.94
CA PHE A 237 -11.42 -17.99 0.74
C PHE A 237 -12.75 -17.40 0.25
N THR A 238 -12.96 -16.12 0.54
CA THR A 238 -14.13 -15.37 0.08
C THR A 238 -13.67 -14.18 -0.73
N VAL A 239 -14.21 -14.02 -1.93
CA VAL A 239 -13.98 -12.85 -2.79
C VAL A 239 -15.12 -11.87 -2.58
N GLU A 240 -14.77 -10.64 -2.21
CA GLU A 240 -15.68 -9.51 -1.98
C GLU A 240 -15.51 -8.45 -3.07
N PRO A 241 -16.37 -8.44 -4.11
CA PRO A 241 -16.20 -7.51 -5.23
C PRO A 241 -16.29 -6.03 -4.83
N SER A 242 -17.17 -5.68 -3.89
CA SER A 242 -17.42 -4.28 -3.50
C SER A 242 -16.20 -3.60 -2.88
N THR A 243 -15.33 -4.37 -2.24
CA THR A 243 -14.12 -3.88 -1.56
C THR A 243 -12.85 -4.27 -2.32
N ALA A 244 -12.97 -5.04 -3.40
CA ALA A 244 -11.88 -5.70 -4.10
C ALA A 244 -10.97 -6.55 -3.18
N GLN A 245 -11.54 -7.09 -2.11
CA GLN A 245 -10.81 -7.87 -1.11
C GLN A 245 -11.02 -9.37 -1.28
N MET A 246 -10.04 -10.12 -0.79
CA MET A 246 -10.15 -11.55 -0.58
C MET A 246 -9.79 -11.87 0.87
N GLU A 247 -10.71 -12.49 1.59
CA GLU A 247 -10.44 -13.06 2.91
C GLU A 247 -10.06 -14.53 2.73
N ILE A 248 -8.90 -14.92 3.23
CA ILE A 248 -8.34 -16.26 3.07
C ILE A 248 -8.26 -16.90 4.46
N GLN A 249 -9.05 -17.95 4.67
CA GLN A 249 -9.02 -18.79 5.86
C GLN A 249 -8.01 -19.92 5.66
N LEU A 250 -6.94 -19.92 6.45
CA LEU A 250 -5.87 -20.92 6.39
C LEU A 250 -6.02 -22.01 7.46
N GLY A 251 -7.10 -21.97 8.24
CA GLY A 251 -7.39 -22.93 9.29
C GLY A 251 -7.62 -22.23 10.61
N GLN A 252 -6.54 -21.97 11.35
CA GLN A 252 -6.59 -21.21 12.61
C GLN A 252 -6.42 -19.69 12.41
N GLU A 253 -5.93 -19.30 11.23
CA GLU A 253 -5.64 -17.92 10.89
C GLU A 253 -6.47 -17.49 9.68
N SER A 254 -6.84 -16.22 9.65
CA SER A 254 -7.37 -15.56 8.48
C SER A 254 -6.47 -14.40 8.08
N THR A 255 -6.39 -14.13 6.78
CA THR A 255 -5.71 -12.95 6.26
C THR A 255 -6.56 -12.29 5.20
N ARG A 256 -6.50 -10.96 5.14
CA ARG A 256 -7.15 -10.16 4.11
C ARG A 256 -6.12 -9.61 3.16
N VAL A 257 -6.39 -9.80 1.88
CA VAL A 257 -5.56 -9.29 0.79
C VAL A 257 -6.41 -8.47 -0.17
N GLN A 258 -5.78 -7.50 -0.82
CA GLN A 258 -6.40 -6.68 -1.85
C GLN A 258 -6.11 -7.27 -3.23
N VAL A 259 -7.15 -7.38 -4.07
CA VAL A 259 -6.99 -7.74 -5.49
C VAL A 259 -6.69 -6.47 -6.27
N THR A 260 -5.40 -6.22 -6.50
CA THR A 260 -4.90 -5.00 -7.14
C THR A 260 -4.94 -5.08 -8.66
N LYS A 261 -4.93 -6.30 -9.22
CA LYS A 261 -4.98 -6.51 -10.68
C LYS A 261 -5.71 -7.80 -11.00
N LEU A 262 -6.45 -7.78 -12.11
CA LEU A 262 -7.12 -8.95 -12.68
C LEU A 262 -6.90 -8.95 -14.19
N THR A 263 -6.26 -10.00 -14.70
CA THR A 263 -6.03 -10.19 -16.13
C THR A 263 -6.59 -11.53 -16.60
N PRO A 264 -7.23 -11.61 -17.78
CA PRO A 264 -7.61 -12.89 -18.36
C PRO A 264 -6.40 -13.83 -18.49
N GLY A 265 -6.59 -15.09 -18.13
CA GLY A 265 -5.59 -16.15 -18.28
C GLY A 265 -5.76 -16.94 -19.57
N ALA A 266 -4.93 -17.97 -19.75
CA ALA A 266 -5.03 -18.87 -20.89
C ALA A 266 -6.21 -19.86 -20.74
N GLY A 267 -7.27 -19.65 -21.52
CA GLY A 267 -8.44 -20.51 -21.57
C GLY A 267 -9.71 -19.91 -20.95
N ALA A 268 -10.85 -20.51 -21.23
CA ALA A 268 -12.14 -20.05 -20.71
C ALA A 268 -12.19 -20.12 -19.18
N GLY A 269 -12.55 -19.01 -18.54
CA GLY A 269 -12.65 -18.92 -17.07
C GLY A 269 -11.29 -18.92 -16.35
N ALA A 270 -10.18 -18.77 -17.06
CA ALA A 270 -8.88 -18.58 -16.45
C ALA A 270 -8.62 -17.10 -16.16
N TRP A 271 -8.03 -16.80 -15.01
CA TRP A 271 -7.63 -15.45 -14.60
C TRP A 271 -6.26 -15.48 -13.94
N SER A 272 -5.57 -14.36 -13.96
CA SER A 272 -4.43 -14.09 -13.11
C SER A 272 -4.76 -12.89 -12.23
N LEU A 273 -4.66 -13.09 -10.92
CA LEU A 273 -4.92 -12.10 -9.89
C LEU A 273 -3.57 -11.64 -9.33
N GLU A 274 -3.41 -10.34 -9.13
CA GLU A 274 -2.35 -9.80 -8.29
C GLU A 274 -2.97 -9.48 -6.93
N LEU A 275 -2.44 -10.13 -5.89
CA LEU A 275 -2.86 -9.97 -4.51
C LEU A 275 -1.77 -9.17 -3.78
N THR A 276 -2.18 -8.17 -3.02
CA THR A 276 -1.29 -7.44 -2.12
C THR A 276 -1.76 -7.64 -0.69
N GLY A 277 -0.86 -8.11 0.18
CA GLY A 277 -1.14 -8.24 1.61
C GLY A 277 -1.53 -6.89 2.23
N GLY A 278 -2.24 -6.92 3.37
CA GLY A 278 -2.45 -5.73 4.18
C GLY A 278 -1.12 -4.98 4.43
N ASN A 279 -1.17 -3.65 4.34
CA ASN A 279 -0.05 -2.70 4.53
C ASN A 279 0.99 -2.64 3.40
N GLY A 280 0.59 -2.90 2.15
CA GLY A 280 1.52 -2.86 1.02
C GLY A 280 2.60 -3.96 1.10
N GLY A 281 2.27 -5.04 1.82
CA GLY A 281 3.14 -6.20 2.02
C GLY A 281 3.41 -6.97 0.73
N ALA A 282 3.91 -8.20 0.89
CA ALA A 282 4.30 -9.05 -0.23
C ALA A 282 3.19 -9.14 -1.30
N ARG A 283 3.59 -8.94 -2.55
CA ARG A 283 2.73 -9.15 -3.71
C ARG A 283 2.79 -10.61 -4.12
N GLU A 284 1.64 -11.22 -4.33
CA GLU A 284 1.52 -12.58 -4.86
C GLU A 284 0.71 -12.56 -6.14
N GLN A 285 1.22 -13.23 -7.17
CA GLN A 285 0.45 -13.52 -8.37
C GLN A 285 -0.22 -14.89 -8.21
N VAL A 286 -1.54 -14.93 -8.37
CA VAL A 286 -2.35 -16.14 -8.26
C VAL A 286 -3.00 -16.46 -9.60
N GLU A 287 -2.73 -17.65 -10.11
CA GLU A 287 -3.42 -18.23 -11.25
C GLU A 287 -4.74 -18.85 -10.79
N TRP A 288 -5.82 -18.44 -11.41
CA TRP A 288 -7.15 -18.99 -11.25
C TRP A 288 -7.55 -19.75 -12.50
N LYS A 289 -8.03 -20.97 -12.35
CA LYS A 289 -8.51 -21.77 -13.48
C LYS A 289 -9.81 -22.48 -13.14
N VAL A 290 -10.87 -22.20 -13.88
CA VAL A 290 -12.08 -23.03 -13.84
C VAL A 290 -11.76 -24.40 -14.42
N THR A 291 -11.93 -25.46 -13.62
CA THR A 291 -11.65 -26.84 -14.02
C THR A 291 -12.92 -27.62 -14.36
N ASP A 292 -14.03 -27.32 -13.70
CA ASP A 292 -15.36 -27.86 -14.01
C ASP A 292 -16.41 -26.83 -13.57
N ALA A 293 -16.89 -26.01 -14.52
CA ALA A 293 -17.86 -24.96 -14.24
C ALA A 293 -19.20 -25.51 -13.71
N ALA A 294 -19.63 -26.68 -14.19
CA ALA A 294 -20.91 -27.29 -13.80
C ALA A 294 -20.88 -27.73 -12.33
N LYS A 295 -19.73 -28.20 -11.87
CA LYS A 295 -19.49 -28.58 -10.47
C LYS A 295 -19.01 -27.41 -9.59
N GLY A 296 -18.80 -26.23 -10.18
CA GLY A 296 -18.28 -25.07 -9.47
C GLY A 296 -16.85 -25.27 -8.98
N LEU A 297 -16.02 -25.98 -9.75
CA LEU A 297 -14.63 -26.28 -9.41
C LEU A 297 -13.66 -25.30 -10.04
N VAL A 298 -12.73 -24.82 -9.21
CA VAL A 298 -11.60 -24.00 -9.61
C VAL A 298 -10.31 -24.56 -9.04
N THR A 299 -9.19 -24.28 -9.70
CA THR A 299 -7.86 -24.48 -9.19
C THR A 299 -7.20 -23.11 -9.00
N LEU A 300 -6.65 -22.88 -7.82
CA LEU A 300 -5.80 -21.73 -7.55
C LEU A 300 -4.35 -22.18 -7.35
N ARG A 301 -3.42 -21.42 -7.89
CA ARG A 301 -1.98 -21.63 -7.76
C ARG A 301 -1.28 -20.28 -7.56
N GLY A 302 -0.46 -20.18 -6.53
CA GLY A 302 0.38 -19.01 -6.26
C GLY A 302 1.75 -19.43 -5.74
N SER A 303 2.53 -18.47 -5.26
CA SER A 303 3.87 -18.69 -4.72
C SER A 303 3.93 -18.65 -3.19
N GLN A 304 2.90 -18.12 -2.52
CA GLN A 304 2.86 -17.92 -1.07
C GLN A 304 1.55 -18.47 -0.49
N LEU A 305 0.48 -17.67 -0.42
CA LEU A 305 -0.80 -18.05 0.16
C LEU A 305 -1.42 -19.25 -0.56
N PHE A 306 -1.09 -19.42 -1.85
CA PHE A 306 -1.53 -20.55 -2.68
C PHE A 306 -0.37 -21.40 -3.22
N ALA A 307 0.75 -21.50 -2.48
CA ALA A 307 1.99 -22.18 -2.89
C ALA A 307 1.84 -23.65 -3.34
N LYS A 308 0.75 -24.31 -2.93
CA LYS A 308 0.37 -25.65 -3.37
C LYS A 308 -0.90 -25.50 -4.20
N SER A 309 -0.82 -25.81 -5.50
CA SER A 309 -1.99 -25.85 -6.37
C SER A 309 -3.11 -26.65 -5.70
N ARG A 310 -4.24 -25.99 -5.42
CA ARG A 310 -5.37 -26.56 -4.67
C ARG A 310 -6.65 -26.41 -5.47
N VAL A 311 -7.52 -27.40 -5.34
CA VAL A 311 -8.86 -27.38 -5.92
C VAL A 311 -9.81 -26.82 -4.88
N TYR A 312 -10.72 -25.97 -5.33
CA TYR A 312 -11.78 -25.38 -4.50
C TYR A 312 -13.13 -25.60 -5.17
N VAL A 313 -14.17 -25.73 -4.34
CA VAL A 313 -15.57 -25.75 -4.77
C VAL A 313 -16.27 -24.48 -4.31
N ARG A 314 -17.15 -23.94 -5.14
CA ARG A 314 -18.02 -22.83 -4.75
C ARG A 314 -18.92 -23.21 -3.58
N GLY A 315 -19.12 -22.29 -2.63
CA GLY A 315 -19.84 -22.56 -1.38
C GLY A 315 -21.28 -23.06 -1.56
N ASP A 316 -21.97 -22.60 -2.60
CA ASP A 316 -23.32 -23.05 -2.97
C ASP A 316 -23.36 -24.45 -3.61
N LYS A 317 -22.21 -25.00 -4.02
CA LYS A 317 -22.05 -26.35 -4.58
C LYS A 317 -21.40 -27.35 -3.62
N LYS A 318 -21.05 -26.93 -2.41
CA LYS A 318 -20.30 -27.75 -1.44
C LYS A 318 -21.01 -29.05 -1.05
N SER A 319 -22.34 -29.07 -1.06
CA SER A 319 -23.16 -30.25 -0.72
C SER A 319 -22.98 -31.43 -1.67
N ALA A 320 -22.40 -31.20 -2.86
CA ALA A 320 -22.03 -32.27 -3.80
C ALA A 320 -20.78 -33.06 -3.38
N TYR A 321 -20.10 -32.64 -2.31
CA TYR A 321 -18.85 -33.22 -1.83
C TYR A 321 -19.01 -33.70 -0.39
N PRO A 322 -18.59 -34.93 -0.07
CA PRO A 322 -18.63 -35.43 1.30
C PRO A 322 -17.69 -34.63 2.18
N VAL A 323 -18.11 -34.41 3.42
CA VAL A 323 -17.30 -33.80 4.47
C VAL A 323 -16.68 -34.91 5.30
N GLU A 324 -15.37 -34.87 5.46
CA GLU A 324 -14.62 -35.79 6.31
C GLU A 324 -13.96 -35.01 7.43
N ALA A 325 -14.35 -35.30 8.67
CA ALA A 325 -13.65 -34.82 9.83
C ALA A 325 -12.30 -35.53 9.95
N GLU A 326 -11.31 -34.80 10.44
CA GLU A 326 -10.06 -35.38 10.91
C GLU A 326 -10.34 -36.43 12.01
N LYS A 327 -9.51 -37.48 12.06
CA LYS A 327 -9.71 -38.55 13.04
C LYS A 327 -9.16 -38.11 14.40
N GLY A 328 -9.85 -38.46 15.48
CA GLY A 328 -9.41 -38.16 16.84
C GLY A 328 -9.79 -36.77 17.36
N CYS A 329 -10.74 -36.10 16.72
CA CYS A 329 -11.24 -34.81 17.22
C CYS A 329 -11.95 -34.94 18.58
N ASP A 330 -12.49 -36.12 18.89
CA ASP A 330 -13.19 -36.41 20.15
C ASP A 330 -12.25 -36.36 21.38
N GLU A 331 -10.92 -36.36 21.20
CA GLU A 331 -9.95 -36.24 22.29
C GLU A 331 -9.67 -34.77 22.71
N TYR A 332 -10.25 -33.79 22.00
CA TYR A 332 -10.01 -32.35 22.21
C TYR A 332 -11.27 -31.49 22.39
N GLU A 333 -12.48 -32.09 22.40
CA GLU A 333 -13.74 -31.44 22.84
C GLU A 333 -13.96 -31.63 24.35
#